data_AF-E1ZA01-F1
#
_entry.id   AF-E1ZA01-F1
#
_cell.length_a   1.000
_cell.length_b   1.000
_cell.length_c   1.000
_cell.angle_alpha   90.00
_cell.angle_beta   90.00
_cell.angle_gamma   90.00
#
_symmetry.space_group_name_H-M   'P 1'
#
loop_
_entity.id
_entity.type
_entity.pdbx_description
1 polymer ?
#
loop_
_entity_poly.entity_id
_entity_poly.type
_entity_poly.pdbx_seq_one_letter_code
_entity_poly.pdbx_strand_id
1 'polypeptide(L)'
;MLAAFGGEQGSSVQVVEPATPAAASAAAAGSRQQLGGSEGQEPQAVDATEAAAAAGAGALLPSQPACLDAPMHLMRVRSIPSWANAGFLGASLSSLVCGNIRWILIQNAMLDLPWLLSACPDLHRAERILLVSHRPWLAKKAKVEEGAKPRTLQARERKLADVRALGLEDRASVYEPAIGGHGTNHSKFFLVDYERGMRVIIMSANAVFSDCNNKTQVLFTQDFPRKDEQSPKTSAFEGALEAYIRELRMPCGPTLHLVQLIRSCDFSAARGHLVASVPGRHKGADLHKWGHMRMRAVLCQEAFPARFRGAPLAAQMSSLGLLNERWLVREFRYSLAAGLCEGGTDVLGLPANGPLGLQLVYPTVEEVDD
;
A
#
# COMPACT_ATOMS: atom_id res chain seq x y z
N MET A 1 2.75 0.83 -7.73
CA MET A 1 4.04 1.44 -8.11
C MET A 1 3.77 2.88 -8.51
N LEU A 2 4.26 3.88 -7.77
CA LEU A 2 4.09 5.31 -8.10
C LEU A 2 5.44 5.99 -7.87
N ALA A 3 6.03 6.55 -8.92
CA ALA A 3 7.20 7.43 -8.84
C ALA A 3 6.97 8.61 -9.77
N ALA A 4 6.99 9.83 -9.22
CA ALA A 4 6.96 11.08 -9.95
C ALA A 4 8.40 11.57 -10.13
N PHE A 5 8.81 11.85 -11.37
CA PHE A 5 10.07 12.53 -11.66
C PHE A 5 9.77 13.90 -12.26
N GLY A 6 10.34 14.95 -11.67
CA GLY A 6 10.39 16.30 -12.23
C GLY A 6 11.74 16.51 -12.90
N GLY A 7 11.73 17.00 -14.14
CA GLY A 7 12.91 17.50 -14.83
C GLY A 7 12.90 19.03 -14.85
N GLU A 8 14.02 19.65 -14.50
CA GLU A 8 14.26 21.07 -14.76
C GLU A 8 14.93 21.25 -16.14
N GLN A 9 14.61 22.39 -16.75
CA GLN A 9 14.97 22.82 -18.09
C GLN A 9 16.42 23.32 -18.19
N GLY A 10 16.96 23.24 -19.42
CA GLY A 10 18.15 24.00 -19.82
C GLY A 10 18.51 23.82 -21.29
N SER A 11 17.95 24.70 -22.13
CA SER A 11 18.63 25.47 -23.19
C SER A 11 17.85 25.55 -24.50
N SER A 12 17.77 26.79 -24.98
CA SER A 12 17.00 27.33 -26.10
C SER A 12 17.62 27.02 -27.46
N VAL A 13 16.79 26.62 -28.43
CA VAL A 13 17.01 26.93 -29.85
C VAL A 13 15.64 27.27 -30.48
N GLN A 14 15.54 28.49 -31.02
CA GLN A 14 14.37 28.98 -31.75
C GLN A 14 14.37 28.45 -33.19
N VAL A 15 13.19 28.08 -33.69
CA VAL A 15 12.87 28.10 -35.13
C VAL A 15 11.45 28.68 -35.27
N VAL A 16 11.34 29.71 -36.11
CA VAL A 16 10.17 30.52 -36.44
C VAL A 16 9.54 29.94 -37.72
N GLU A 17 8.22 29.69 -37.81
CA GLU A 17 7.17 30.47 -38.52
C GLU A 17 5.99 29.50 -38.88
N PRO A 18 4.80 29.93 -39.37
CA PRO A 18 4.04 31.18 -39.18
C PRO A 18 2.56 30.95 -38.72
N ALA A 19 1.87 32.05 -38.37
CA ALA A 19 0.44 32.18 -38.01
C ALA A 19 -0.51 31.87 -39.20
N THR A 20 -1.80 31.54 -39.09
CA THR A 20 -3.01 32.19 -38.47
C THR A 20 -4.25 31.26 -38.73
N PRO A 21 -5.51 31.57 -38.34
CA PRO A 21 -6.06 32.49 -37.33
C PRO A 21 -7.10 31.84 -36.38
N ALA A 22 -7.53 32.68 -35.43
CA ALA A 22 -8.45 32.44 -34.32
C ALA A 22 -9.91 32.10 -34.68
N ALA A 23 -10.57 31.36 -33.79
CA ALA A 23 -12.01 31.42 -33.59
C ALA A 23 -12.30 31.64 -32.09
N ALA A 24 -12.95 32.76 -31.79
CA ALA A 24 -13.43 33.14 -30.47
C ALA A 24 -14.82 32.53 -30.23
N SER A 25 -15.14 32.14 -29.00
CA SER A 25 -16.46 32.39 -28.40
C SER A 25 -16.52 32.08 -26.89
N ALA A 26 -16.77 33.16 -26.15
CA ALA A 26 -17.60 33.30 -24.95
C ALA A 26 -17.44 32.34 -23.76
N ALA A 27 -16.88 32.91 -22.69
CA ALA A 27 -17.13 32.55 -21.31
C ALA A 27 -18.60 32.87 -20.91
N ALA A 28 -19.22 31.96 -20.17
CA ALA A 28 -20.42 32.26 -19.38
C ALA A 28 -20.14 31.88 -17.92
N ALA A 29 -19.96 32.90 -17.09
CA ALA A 29 -19.95 32.79 -15.64
C ALA A 29 -21.38 32.57 -15.15
N GLY A 30 -21.64 31.41 -14.55
CA GLY A 30 -22.89 31.12 -13.84
C GLY A 30 -22.67 31.14 -12.33
N SER A 31 -23.05 32.24 -11.70
CA SER A 31 -23.20 32.36 -10.26
C SER A 31 -24.35 31.46 -9.78
N ARG A 32 -24.12 30.64 -8.75
CA ARG A 32 -25.21 30.03 -7.97
C ARG A 32 -25.14 30.45 -6.51
N GLN A 33 -26.27 30.99 -6.08
CA GLN A 33 -26.57 31.59 -4.80
C GLN A 33 -26.49 30.61 -3.64
N GLN A 34 -26.12 31.16 -2.48
CA GLN A 34 -26.41 30.62 -1.16
C GLN A 34 -27.93 30.52 -0.95
N LEU A 35 -28.38 29.36 -0.47
CA LEU A 35 -29.61 29.23 0.31
C LEU A 35 -29.28 28.39 1.54
N GLY A 36 -29.61 28.94 2.71
CA GLY A 36 -29.23 28.43 4.02
C GLY A 36 -30.21 27.43 4.62
N GLY A 37 -29.78 26.90 5.77
CA GLY A 37 -30.63 26.58 6.92
C GLY A 37 -31.52 25.33 6.82
N SER A 38 -31.08 24.24 7.44
CA SER A 38 -31.97 23.48 8.33
C SER A 38 -31.16 22.79 9.43
N GLU A 39 -31.74 22.85 10.62
CA GLU A 39 -31.18 22.50 11.91
C GLU A 39 -31.22 20.99 12.19
N GLY A 40 -30.30 20.54 13.04
CA GLY A 40 -30.52 19.57 14.12
C GLY A 40 -31.07 18.18 13.77
N GLN A 41 -30.18 17.17 13.74
CA GLN A 41 -30.53 15.81 14.15
C GLN A 41 -29.34 15.14 14.84
N GLU A 42 -29.53 14.80 16.12
CA GLU A 42 -28.61 14.05 16.97
C GLU A 42 -28.38 12.62 16.43
N PRO A 43 -27.20 12.01 16.66
CA PRO A 43 -26.93 10.65 16.24
C PRO A 43 -27.65 9.63 17.12
N GLN A 44 -28.55 8.87 16.51
CA GLN A 44 -29.16 7.68 17.11
C GLN A 44 -28.10 6.60 17.39
N ALA A 45 -28.14 6.06 18.60
CA ALA A 45 -27.32 4.96 19.07
C ALA A 45 -27.58 3.70 18.23
N VAL A 46 -26.51 3.11 17.71
CA VAL A 46 -26.55 1.77 17.09
C VAL A 46 -26.34 0.71 18.16
N ASP A 47 -27.29 -0.22 18.19
CA ASP A 47 -27.43 -1.31 19.14
C ASP A 47 -26.16 -2.17 19.28
N ALA A 48 -25.63 -2.22 20.50
CA ALA A 48 -24.52 -3.04 20.90
C ALA A 48 -25.05 -4.31 21.58
N THR A 49 -25.64 -5.23 20.81
CA THR A 49 -26.08 -6.53 21.33
C THR A 49 -25.95 -7.65 20.30
N GLU A 50 -24.71 -8.04 19.99
CA GLU A 50 -24.43 -9.40 19.48
C GLU A 50 -22.98 -9.84 19.74
N ALA A 51 -22.46 -9.53 20.93
CA ALA A 51 -21.12 -9.93 21.36
C ALA A 51 -21.13 -10.42 22.82
N ALA A 52 -21.85 -11.51 23.08
CA ALA A 52 -21.77 -12.20 24.37
C ALA A 52 -22.21 -13.66 24.27
N ALA A 53 -21.32 -14.56 23.84
CA ALA A 53 -21.31 -15.96 24.29
C ALA A 53 -20.08 -16.70 23.73
N ALA A 54 -19.07 -16.94 24.58
CA ALA A 54 -18.31 -18.20 24.69
C ALA A 54 -16.96 -17.93 25.38
N ALA A 55 -16.93 -18.05 26.70
CA ALA A 55 -15.71 -18.21 27.47
C ALA A 55 -15.55 -19.69 27.85
N GLY A 56 -14.38 -20.27 27.57
CA GLY A 56 -13.93 -21.54 28.16
C GLY A 56 -13.53 -22.61 27.16
N ALA A 57 -12.25 -22.63 26.79
CA ALA A 57 -11.38 -23.81 26.58
C ALA A 57 -10.15 -23.42 25.73
N GLY A 58 -8.96 -23.81 26.19
CA GLY A 58 -7.64 -23.80 25.52
C GLY A 58 -7.46 -22.94 24.27
N ALA A 59 -6.68 -21.85 24.38
CA ALA A 59 -6.37 -20.93 23.29
C ALA A 59 -5.64 -21.62 22.12
N LEU A 60 -6.44 -22.13 21.18
CA LEU A 60 -6.07 -22.32 19.79
C LEU A 60 -5.76 -20.94 19.18
N LEU A 61 -4.93 -20.92 18.13
CA LEU A 61 -4.86 -19.76 17.23
C LEU A 61 -6.30 -19.30 16.95
N PRO A 62 -6.62 -17.98 16.96
CA PRO A 62 -7.96 -17.51 16.67
C PRO A 62 -8.43 -18.22 15.40
N SER A 63 -9.55 -18.94 15.52
CA SER A 63 -10.08 -19.78 14.45
C SER A 63 -10.10 -18.94 13.18
N GLN A 64 -9.27 -19.31 12.20
CA GLN A 64 -9.24 -18.66 10.91
C GLN A 64 -10.69 -18.57 10.42
N PRO A 65 -11.22 -17.37 10.09
CA PRO A 65 -12.50 -17.33 9.41
C PRO A 65 -12.37 -18.23 8.19
N ALA A 66 -13.25 -19.23 8.10
CA ALA A 66 -13.23 -20.22 7.04
C ALA A 66 -13.09 -19.51 5.68
N CYS A 67 -12.07 -19.91 4.90
CA CYS A 67 -11.67 -19.37 3.59
C CYS A 67 -10.61 -18.23 3.60
N LEU A 68 -9.36 -18.55 3.97
CA LEU A 68 -8.16 -17.77 3.58
C LEU A 68 -7.09 -18.65 2.91
N ASP A 69 -7.48 -19.69 2.15
CA ASP A 69 -6.48 -20.45 1.36
C ASP A 69 -5.93 -19.62 0.18
N ALA A 70 -6.62 -18.56 -0.23
CA ALA A 70 -6.04 -17.54 -1.10
C ALA A 70 -5.23 -16.54 -0.25
N PRO A 71 -3.97 -16.20 -0.61
CA PRO A 71 -3.23 -15.13 0.05
C PRO A 71 -3.69 -13.72 -0.36
N MET A 72 -4.49 -13.60 -1.42
CA MET A 72 -4.97 -12.34 -1.99
C MET A 72 -6.47 -12.17 -1.76
N HIS A 73 -6.86 -10.98 -1.32
CA HIS A 73 -8.23 -10.64 -0.93
C HIS A 73 -8.63 -9.26 -1.46
N LEU A 74 -9.94 -9.03 -1.56
CA LEU A 74 -10.51 -7.70 -1.58
C LEU A 74 -10.95 -7.32 -0.17
N MET A 75 -10.79 -6.05 0.18
CA MET A 75 -11.33 -5.50 1.43
C MET A 75 -12.84 -5.32 1.31
N ARG A 76 -13.53 -5.50 2.44
CA ARG A 76 -14.98 -5.29 2.55
C ARG A 76 -15.39 -3.89 2.09
N VAL A 77 -16.43 -3.82 1.26
CA VAL A 77 -17.04 -2.56 0.84
C VAL A 77 -18.46 -2.47 1.39
N ARG A 78 -18.85 -1.30 1.89
CA ARG A 78 -20.19 -1.05 2.42
C ARG A 78 -21.19 -0.83 1.28
N SER A 79 -22.47 -1.08 1.55
CA SER A 79 -23.58 -0.76 0.65
C SER A 79 -23.54 -1.46 -0.71
N ILE A 80 -22.87 -2.61 -0.81
CA ILE A 80 -22.90 -3.50 -1.98
C ILE A 80 -23.59 -4.82 -1.61
N PRO A 81 -24.08 -5.60 -2.60
CA PRO A 81 -24.70 -6.90 -2.34
C PRO A 81 -23.81 -7.82 -1.50
N SER A 82 -24.41 -8.62 -0.61
CA SER A 82 -23.68 -9.48 0.34
C SER A 82 -22.75 -10.49 -0.35
N TRP A 83 -23.14 -11.01 -1.51
CA TRP A 83 -22.33 -11.94 -2.30
C TRP A 83 -20.98 -11.34 -2.70
N ALA A 84 -20.92 -10.01 -2.91
CA ALA A 84 -19.72 -9.31 -3.32
C ALA A 84 -18.75 -9.02 -2.15
N ASN A 85 -19.15 -9.40 -0.93
CA ASN A 85 -18.30 -9.38 0.28
C ASN A 85 -18.07 -10.81 0.84
N ALA A 86 -18.43 -11.86 0.11
CA ALA A 86 -18.31 -13.23 0.59
C ALA A 86 -16.86 -13.75 0.49
N GLY A 87 -16.41 -14.50 1.50
CA GLY A 87 -15.08 -15.13 1.51
C GLY A 87 -13.94 -14.15 1.28
N PHE A 88 -13.09 -14.41 0.29
CA PHE A 88 -11.93 -13.58 -0.05
C PHE A 88 -12.28 -12.22 -0.68
N LEU A 89 -13.57 -11.93 -0.96
CA LEU A 89 -14.01 -10.67 -1.54
C LEU A 89 -14.36 -9.59 -0.49
N GLY A 90 -14.34 -9.91 0.80
CA GLY A 90 -14.78 -8.99 1.85
C GLY A 90 -13.96 -9.06 3.14
N ALA A 91 -12.63 -9.15 3.02
CA ALA A 91 -11.75 -9.17 4.19
C ALA A 91 -11.83 -7.84 4.98
N SER A 92 -11.87 -7.93 6.31
CA SER A 92 -11.83 -6.77 7.20
C SER A 92 -10.50 -6.70 7.94
N LEU A 93 -10.03 -5.48 8.27
CA LEU A 93 -8.83 -5.36 9.11
C LEU A 93 -9.05 -5.97 10.49
N SER A 94 -10.28 -5.92 11.02
CA SER A 94 -10.64 -6.51 12.31
C SER A 94 -10.36 -8.01 12.41
N SER A 95 -10.49 -8.76 11.31
CA SER A 95 -10.22 -10.20 11.30
C SER A 95 -8.74 -10.52 11.08
N LEU A 96 -7.96 -9.55 10.59
CA LEU A 96 -6.55 -9.72 10.27
C LEU A 96 -5.63 -9.22 11.39
N VAL A 97 -6.04 -8.19 12.10
CA VAL A 97 -5.32 -7.56 13.21
C VAL A 97 -6.10 -7.80 14.50
N CYS A 98 -5.94 -9.01 15.04
CA CYS A 98 -6.68 -9.51 16.19
C CYS A 98 -5.84 -10.48 17.03
N GLY A 99 -6.30 -10.80 18.24
CA GLY A 99 -5.63 -11.70 19.17
C GLY A 99 -4.53 -11.04 20.00
N ASN A 100 -3.64 -11.86 20.54
CA ASN A 100 -2.59 -11.43 21.46
C ASN A 100 -1.35 -10.93 20.68
N ILE A 101 -1.40 -9.66 20.26
CA ILE A 101 -0.36 -9.00 19.49
C ILE A 101 0.83 -8.65 20.42
N ARG A 102 1.99 -9.27 20.21
CA ARG A 102 3.21 -8.95 20.96
C ARG A 102 3.88 -7.70 20.43
N TRP A 103 3.97 -7.59 19.11
CA TRP A 103 4.58 -6.44 18.48
C TRP A 103 3.93 -6.19 17.13
N ILE A 104 3.71 -4.92 16.78
CA ILE A 104 3.19 -4.57 15.46
C ILE A 104 3.89 -3.35 14.86
N LEU A 105 4.35 -3.49 13.62
CA LEU A 105 4.69 -2.36 12.76
C LEU A 105 3.48 -2.06 11.88
N ILE A 106 3.00 -0.82 11.94
CA ILE A 106 2.00 -0.27 11.04
C ILE A 106 2.69 0.76 10.14
N GLN A 107 3.02 0.37 8.91
CA GLN A 107 3.47 1.29 7.87
C GLN A 107 2.29 1.69 6.99
N ASN A 108 1.97 2.99 6.90
CA ASN A 108 0.91 3.47 6.01
C ASN A 108 1.14 4.94 5.57
N ALA A 109 0.72 5.30 4.36
CA ALA A 109 0.84 6.69 3.89
C ALA A 109 -0.13 7.62 4.63
N MET A 110 -1.40 7.22 4.79
CA MET A 110 -2.37 7.97 5.59
C MET A 110 -2.92 7.07 6.70
N LEU A 111 -2.78 7.55 7.92
CA LEU A 111 -3.20 6.85 9.13
C LEU A 111 -4.12 7.78 9.94
N ASP A 112 -5.29 7.26 10.26
CA ASP A 112 -6.20 7.75 11.28
C ASP A 112 -6.19 6.72 12.42
N LEU A 113 -5.43 7.03 13.48
CA LEU A 113 -5.19 6.09 14.57
C LEU A 113 -6.46 5.82 15.40
N PRO A 114 -7.26 6.83 15.80
CA PRO A 114 -8.54 6.59 16.46
C PRO A 114 -9.46 5.68 15.65
N TRP A 115 -9.60 5.91 14.34
CA TRP A 115 -10.39 5.04 13.48
C TRP A 115 -9.81 3.62 13.41
N LEU A 116 -8.49 3.47 13.25
CA LEU A 116 -7.86 2.15 13.15
C LEU A 116 -8.06 1.33 14.43
N LEU A 117 -8.00 1.94 15.61
CA LEU A 117 -8.27 1.29 16.90
C LEU A 117 -9.75 0.89 17.04
N SER A 118 -10.67 1.70 16.52
CA SER A 118 -12.09 1.33 16.42
C SER A 118 -12.29 0.12 15.50
N ALA A 119 -11.58 0.08 14.36
CA ALA A 119 -11.66 -1.01 13.40
C ALA A 119 -10.93 -2.28 13.86
N CYS A 120 -9.87 -2.16 14.67
CA CYS A 120 -9.06 -3.26 15.17
C CYS A 120 -8.91 -3.14 16.71
N PRO A 121 -9.94 -3.50 17.49
CA PRO A 121 -9.98 -3.23 18.93
C PRO A 121 -8.81 -3.84 19.72
N ASP A 122 -8.30 -4.99 19.27
CA ASP A 122 -7.21 -5.71 19.94
C ASP A 122 -5.87 -4.96 19.90
N LEU A 123 -5.72 -3.95 19.05
CA LEU A 123 -4.55 -3.05 19.07
C LEU A 123 -4.40 -2.32 20.42
N HIS A 124 -5.49 -2.09 21.17
CA HIS A 124 -5.38 -1.52 22.52
C HIS A 124 -4.56 -2.39 23.48
N ARG A 125 -4.56 -3.72 23.24
CA ARG A 125 -3.85 -4.71 24.06
C ARG A 125 -2.51 -5.14 23.48
N ALA A 126 -2.10 -4.58 22.34
CA ALA A 126 -0.81 -4.90 21.75
C ALA A 126 0.34 -4.49 22.69
N GLU A 127 1.30 -5.38 22.94
CA GLU A 127 2.37 -5.07 23.92
C GLU A 127 3.27 -3.92 23.41
N ARG A 128 3.47 -3.82 22.09
CA ARG A 128 4.25 -2.75 21.42
C ARG A 128 3.70 -2.41 20.04
N ILE A 129 3.65 -1.11 19.74
CA ILE A 129 3.18 -0.57 18.46
C ILE A 129 4.25 0.38 17.88
N LEU A 130 4.65 0.16 16.64
CA LEU A 130 5.47 1.08 15.87
C LEU A 130 4.65 1.63 14.70
N LEU A 131 4.34 2.93 14.76
CA LEU A 131 3.62 3.64 13.72
C LEU A 131 4.63 4.30 12.78
N VAL A 132 4.68 3.84 11.53
CA VAL A 132 5.44 4.48 10.47
C VAL A 132 4.46 5.08 9.47
N SER A 133 4.52 6.39 9.30
CA SER A 133 3.62 7.05 8.35
C SER A 133 4.09 8.45 7.98
N HIS A 134 3.76 8.87 6.76
CA HIS A 134 4.12 10.18 6.23
C HIS A 134 2.94 10.75 5.44
N ARG A 135 2.51 11.99 5.72
CA ARG A 135 1.45 12.66 4.94
C ARG A 135 2.06 13.72 4.00
N PRO A 136 2.25 13.43 2.69
CA PRO A 136 2.79 14.43 1.76
C PRO A 136 1.75 15.46 1.29
N TRP A 137 0.49 15.07 1.09
CA TRP A 137 -0.37 15.76 0.12
C TRP A 137 -1.23 16.90 0.70
N LEU A 138 -1.76 16.75 1.92
CA LEU A 138 -2.52 17.81 2.59
C LEU A 138 -1.65 19.06 2.90
N ALA A 139 -0.33 18.91 2.88
CA ALA A 139 0.59 20.02 3.10
C ALA A 139 0.71 20.99 1.90
N LYS A 140 0.19 20.67 0.71
CA LYS A 140 0.29 21.55 -0.48
C LYS A 140 -0.87 22.54 -0.66
N LYS A 141 -2.06 22.31 -0.06
CA LYS A 141 -3.26 23.13 -0.32
C LYS A 141 -3.63 24.18 0.74
N ALA A 142 -3.08 24.13 1.94
CA ALA A 142 -3.35 25.17 2.95
C ALA A 142 -2.33 26.32 2.85
N LYS A 143 -2.76 27.58 2.96
CA LYS A 143 -1.86 28.74 3.08
C LYS A 143 -0.92 28.53 4.30
N VAL A 144 0.38 28.72 4.12
CA VAL A 144 1.34 28.72 5.24
C VAL A 144 1.27 30.11 5.86
N GLU A 145 0.81 30.21 7.11
CA GLU A 145 0.98 31.44 7.89
C GLU A 145 2.46 31.61 8.25
N GLU A 146 2.94 32.85 8.17
CA GLU A 146 4.32 33.21 8.46
C GLU A 146 4.63 32.90 9.94
N GLY A 147 5.65 32.06 10.19
CA GLY A 147 6.02 31.59 11.54
C GLY A 147 5.49 30.20 11.94
N ALA A 148 4.68 29.53 11.10
CA ALA A 148 4.23 28.17 11.39
C ALA A 148 5.35 27.12 11.28
N LYS A 149 5.41 26.17 12.23
CA LYS A 149 6.35 25.02 12.17
C LYS A 149 6.18 24.24 10.85
N PRO A 150 7.26 23.61 10.32
CA PRO A 150 7.18 22.68 9.19
C PRO A 150 6.05 21.66 9.36
N ARG A 151 5.19 21.48 8.35
CA ARG A 151 3.95 20.68 8.45
C ARG A 151 4.14 19.19 8.74
N THR A 152 5.31 18.63 8.41
CA THR A 152 5.71 17.28 8.82
C THR A 152 5.78 17.16 10.35
N LEU A 153 6.35 18.17 11.02
CA LEU A 153 6.34 18.25 12.48
C LEU A 153 4.92 18.30 13.03
N GLN A 154 4.00 19.03 12.37
CA GLN A 154 2.59 19.07 12.78
C GLN A 154 1.90 17.70 12.63
N ALA A 155 2.19 16.95 11.55
CA ALA A 155 1.61 15.62 11.34
C ALA A 155 2.12 14.61 12.38
N ARG A 156 3.40 14.66 12.73
CA ARG A 156 3.97 13.84 13.82
C ARG A 156 3.42 14.25 15.19
N GLU A 157 3.33 15.55 15.48
CA GLU A 157 2.76 16.06 16.74
C GLU A 157 1.30 15.63 16.92
N ARG A 158 0.49 15.67 15.85
CA ARG A 158 -0.89 15.17 15.87
C ARG A 158 -0.96 13.68 16.20
N LYS A 159 -0.15 12.84 15.55
CA LYS A 159 -0.11 11.40 15.87
C LYS A 159 0.34 11.13 17.30
N LEU A 160 1.31 11.89 17.80
CA LEU A 160 1.73 11.79 19.20
C LEU A 160 0.63 12.25 20.16
N ALA A 161 -0.18 13.24 19.78
CA ALA A 161 -1.35 13.64 20.54
C ALA A 161 -2.42 12.54 20.54
N ASP A 162 -2.70 11.92 19.39
CA ASP A 162 -3.62 10.78 19.29
C ASP A 162 -3.14 9.62 20.17
N VAL A 163 -1.86 9.26 20.10
CA VAL A 163 -1.26 8.21 20.94
C VAL A 163 -1.49 8.48 22.44
N ARG A 164 -1.30 9.73 22.89
CA ARG A 164 -1.56 10.11 24.29
C ARG A 164 -3.04 10.10 24.64
N ALA A 165 -3.89 10.64 23.76
CA ALA A 165 -5.34 10.68 23.99
C ALA A 165 -5.96 9.27 24.08
N LEU A 166 -5.31 8.30 23.43
CA LEU A 166 -5.72 6.89 23.40
C LEU A 166 -5.03 6.04 24.48
N GLY A 167 -4.19 6.62 25.34
CA GLY A 167 -3.51 5.89 26.43
C GLY A 167 -2.53 4.84 25.92
N LEU A 168 -1.78 5.15 24.85
CA LEU A 168 -0.83 4.25 24.21
C LEU A 168 0.63 4.71 24.35
N GLU A 169 0.91 5.79 25.09
CA GLU A 169 2.23 6.42 25.19
C GLU A 169 3.34 5.52 25.75
N ASP A 170 2.98 4.49 26.53
CA ASP A 170 3.90 3.52 27.12
C ASP A 170 4.34 2.41 26.13
N ARG A 171 3.52 2.15 25.09
CA ARG A 171 3.69 1.04 24.14
C ARG A 171 3.80 1.44 22.68
N ALA A 172 3.35 2.64 22.30
CA ALA A 172 3.35 3.12 20.93
C ALA A 172 4.47 4.13 20.66
N SER A 173 5.15 3.97 19.52
CA SER A 173 6.15 4.90 19.03
C SER A 173 5.82 5.35 17.61
N VAL A 174 6.15 6.61 17.28
CA VAL A 174 5.87 7.20 15.97
C VAL A 174 7.19 7.53 15.27
N TYR A 175 7.36 6.97 14.08
CA TYR A 175 8.47 7.28 13.19
C TYR A 175 7.94 7.85 11.85
N GLU A 176 8.59 8.91 11.38
CA GLU A 176 8.29 9.53 10.10
C GLU A 176 9.55 9.46 9.22
N PRO A 177 9.52 8.68 8.13
CA PRO A 177 10.69 8.55 7.27
C PRO A 177 10.99 9.84 6.54
N ALA A 178 12.27 10.19 6.48
CA ALA A 178 12.74 11.35 5.72
C ALA A 178 12.53 11.13 4.22
N ILE A 179 11.83 12.06 3.57
CA ILE A 179 11.53 11.99 2.14
C ILE A 179 12.08 13.23 1.46
N GLY A 180 12.97 13.01 0.48
CA GLY A 180 13.54 14.06 -0.34
C GLY A 180 12.76 14.32 -1.62
N GLY A 181 12.83 15.56 -2.11
CA GLY A 181 12.27 15.98 -3.40
C GLY A 181 10.77 15.73 -3.53
N HIS A 182 10.35 15.13 -4.64
CA HIS A 182 8.95 14.80 -4.93
C HIS A 182 8.57 13.37 -4.48
N GLY A 183 9.39 12.72 -3.64
CA GLY A 183 9.14 11.37 -3.16
C GLY A 183 7.90 11.27 -2.25
N THR A 184 7.45 10.04 -2.01
CA THR A 184 6.40 9.73 -1.03
C THR A 184 6.65 8.35 -0.45
N ASN A 185 6.56 8.20 0.88
CA ASN A 185 6.43 6.89 1.49
C ASN A 185 4.99 6.41 1.29
N HIS A 186 4.80 5.58 0.27
CA HIS A 186 3.48 5.11 -0.16
C HIS A 186 3.15 3.69 0.31
N SER A 187 4.13 3.01 0.94
CA SER A 187 3.99 1.64 1.41
C SER A 187 2.90 1.53 2.48
N LYS A 188 2.17 0.43 2.41
CA LYS A 188 1.02 0.15 3.27
C LYS A 188 1.07 -1.33 3.63
N PHE A 189 1.60 -1.62 4.80
CA PHE A 189 1.72 -2.99 5.28
C PHE A 189 1.79 -3.01 6.80
N PHE A 190 1.27 -4.09 7.38
CA PHE A 190 1.43 -4.40 8.79
C PHE A 190 2.26 -5.67 8.95
N LEU A 191 3.20 -5.65 9.89
CA LEU A 191 3.88 -6.85 10.37
C LEU A 191 3.41 -7.08 11.80
N VAL A 192 2.65 -8.14 12.02
CA VAL A 192 2.04 -8.44 13.31
C VAL A 192 2.72 -9.68 13.89
N ASP A 193 3.47 -9.50 14.96
CA ASP A 193 4.17 -10.58 15.67
C ASP A 193 3.26 -11.14 16.79
N TYR A 194 3.10 -12.45 16.75
CA TYR A 194 2.38 -13.26 17.74
C TYR A 194 3.35 -14.27 18.36
N GLU A 195 2.96 -14.93 19.45
CA GLU A 195 3.76 -16.00 20.05
C GLU A 195 4.20 -17.06 19.02
N ARG A 196 3.25 -17.53 18.21
CA ARG A 196 3.44 -18.64 17.25
C ARG A 196 4.08 -18.25 15.92
N GLY A 197 4.27 -16.97 15.63
CA GLY A 197 4.82 -16.51 14.36
C GLY A 197 4.43 -15.08 14.01
N MET A 198 4.61 -14.72 12.75
CA MET A 198 4.33 -13.38 12.22
C MET A 198 3.29 -13.43 11.11
N ARG A 199 2.29 -12.55 11.19
CA ARG A 199 1.40 -12.25 10.06
C ARG A 199 1.96 -11.08 9.27
N VAL A 200 2.10 -11.27 7.96
CA VAL A 200 2.38 -10.19 7.01
C VAL A 200 1.07 -9.78 6.36
N ILE A 201 0.81 -8.48 6.34
CA ILE A 201 -0.34 -7.88 5.67
C ILE A 201 0.19 -6.78 4.75
N ILE A 202 -0.01 -6.87 3.44
CA ILE A 202 0.34 -5.82 2.47
C ILE A 202 -0.94 -5.38 1.77
N MET A 203 -1.26 -4.09 1.77
CA MET A 203 -2.56 -3.62 1.28
C MET A 203 -2.43 -2.38 0.40
N SER A 204 -3.45 -2.08 -0.40
CA SER A 204 -3.53 -0.83 -1.16
C SER A 204 -4.18 0.31 -0.39
N ALA A 205 -4.98 0.00 0.65
CA ALA A 205 -5.77 0.97 1.41
C ALA A 205 -4.96 1.82 2.37
N ASN A 206 -5.18 3.13 2.37
CA ASN A 206 -4.78 3.91 3.53
C ASN A 206 -5.58 3.46 4.76
N ALA A 207 -4.98 3.53 5.95
CA ALA A 207 -5.63 3.17 7.21
C ALA A 207 -6.54 4.33 7.66
N VAL A 208 -7.59 4.58 6.87
CA VAL A 208 -8.66 5.56 7.09
C VAL A 208 -9.99 4.96 6.65
N PHE A 209 -11.09 5.40 7.27
CA PHE A 209 -12.42 4.85 7.05
C PHE A 209 -12.82 4.75 5.56
N SER A 210 -12.67 5.84 4.81
CA SER A 210 -13.13 5.90 3.40
C SER A 210 -12.37 4.95 2.49
N ASP A 211 -11.08 4.71 2.74
CA ASP A 211 -10.29 3.81 1.91
C ASP A 211 -10.62 2.35 2.22
N CYS A 212 -10.74 2.00 3.51
CA CYS A 212 -10.97 0.62 3.92
C CYS A 212 -12.42 0.15 3.81
N ASN A 213 -13.40 1.04 3.59
CA ASN A 213 -14.83 0.68 3.61
C ASN A 213 -15.62 1.09 2.37
N ASN A 214 -15.10 1.99 1.53
CA ASN A 214 -15.87 2.57 0.41
C ASN A 214 -15.14 2.44 -0.94
N LYS A 215 -14.05 1.66 -1.02
CA LYS A 215 -13.25 1.53 -2.25
C LYS A 215 -12.86 0.07 -2.47
N THR A 216 -12.72 -0.31 -3.73
CA THR A 216 -12.05 -1.55 -4.11
C THR A 216 -10.59 -1.46 -3.68
N GLN A 217 -10.22 -2.25 -2.69
CA GLN A 217 -8.84 -2.34 -2.19
C GLN A 217 -8.41 -3.79 -2.17
N VAL A 218 -7.16 -4.03 -2.57
CA VAL A 218 -6.55 -5.36 -2.56
C VAL A 218 -5.69 -5.50 -1.31
N LEU A 219 -5.66 -6.71 -0.77
CA LEU A 219 -4.88 -7.09 0.39
C LEU A 219 -4.22 -8.45 0.16
N PHE A 220 -2.92 -8.53 0.40
CA PHE A 220 -2.18 -9.76 0.60
C PHE A 220 -2.07 -10.04 2.09
N THR A 221 -2.34 -11.27 2.53
CA THR A 221 -2.02 -11.71 3.88
C THR A 221 -1.53 -13.15 3.95
N GLN A 222 -0.54 -13.38 4.81
CA GLN A 222 -0.03 -14.72 5.08
C GLN A 222 0.60 -14.77 6.49
N ASP A 223 0.38 -15.89 7.17
CA ASP A 223 1.01 -16.22 8.44
C ASP A 223 2.29 -17.03 8.19
N PHE A 224 3.33 -16.70 8.93
CA PHE A 224 4.64 -17.35 8.88
C PHE A 224 4.99 -17.86 10.28
N PRO A 225 5.16 -19.18 10.48
CA PRO A 225 5.43 -19.75 11.78
C PRO A 225 6.84 -19.36 12.27
N ARG A 226 7.13 -19.58 13.55
CA ARG A 226 8.52 -19.53 14.04
C ARG A 226 9.37 -20.59 13.35
N LYS A 227 10.66 -20.29 13.14
CA LYS A 227 11.63 -21.28 12.67
C LYS A 227 11.82 -22.39 13.70
N ASP A 228 11.98 -23.61 13.21
CA ASP A 228 12.42 -24.77 13.99
C ASP A 228 13.72 -25.35 13.40
N GLU A 229 14.10 -26.56 13.82
CA GLU A 229 15.30 -27.25 13.35
C GLU A 229 15.25 -27.63 11.85
N GLN A 230 14.04 -27.75 11.28
CA GLN A 230 13.82 -28.13 9.89
C GLN A 230 13.67 -26.91 8.98
N SER A 231 13.33 -25.75 9.54
CA SER A 231 13.24 -24.51 8.79
C SER A 231 14.55 -24.17 8.07
N PRO A 232 14.47 -23.70 6.80
CA PRO A 232 15.65 -23.21 6.12
C PRO A 232 16.19 -21.97 6.80
N LYS A 233 17.52 -21.76 6.70
CA LYS A 233 18.20 -20.62 7.32
C LYS A 233 17.64 -19.28 6.83
N THR A 234 17.25 -19.20 5.56
CA THR A 234 16.66 -18.01 4.94
C THR A 234 15.79 -18.37 3.74
N SER A 235 14.97 -17.43 3.29
CA SER A 235 14.23 -17.51 2.01
C SER A 235 14.36 -16.22 1.21
N ALA A 236 14.01 -16.26 -0.08
CA ALA A 236 14.01 -15.08 -0.93
C ALA A 236 13.08 -13.96 -0.40
N PHE A 237 11.94 -14.34 0.19
CA PHE A 237 11.01 -13.40 0.80
C PHE A 237 11.58 -12.77 2.08
N GLU A 238 12.20 -13.58 2.95
CA GLU A 238 12.86 -13.10 4.17
C GLU A 238 13.93 -12.07 3.86
N GLY A 239 14.84 -12.38 2.92
CA GLY A 239 15.92 -11.48 2.53
C GLY A 239 15.41 -10.17 1.92
N ALA A 240 14.35 -10.23 1.09
CA ALA A 240 13.75 -9.05 0.50
C ALA A 240 13.06 -8.16 1.54
N LEU A 241 12.33 -8.77 2.49
CA LEU A 241 11.66 -8.04 3.57
C LEU A 241 12.67 -7.39 4.51
N GLU A 242 13.72 -8.12 4.92
CA GLU A 242 14.79 -7.58 5.76
C GLU A 242 15.47 -6.38 5.08
N ALA A 243 15.84 -6.53 3.81
CA ALA A 243 16.46 -5.47 3.04
C ALA A 243 15.56 -4.22 2.99
N TYR A 244 14.26 -4.41 2.77
CA TYR A 244 13.31 -3.30 2.74
C TYR A 244 13.15 -2.61 4.10
N ILE A 245 13.10 -3.36 5.21
CA ILE A 245 13.02 -2.79 6.56
C ILE A 245 14.24 -1.89 6.86
N ARG A 246 15.43 -2.28 6.41
CA ARG A 246 16.64 -1.46 6.57
C ARG A 246 16.55 -0.14 5.80
N GLU A 247 15.91 -0.14 4.64
CA GLU A 247 15.69 1.07 3.82
C GLU A 247 14.61 2.02 4.37
N LEU A 248 13.82 1.60 5.38
CA LEU A 248 12.96 2.52 6.12
C LEU A 248 13.76 3.52 6.96
N ARG A 249 15.06 3.25 7.22
CA ARG A 249 15.99 4.12 7.97
C ARG A 249 15.45 4.56 9.34
N MET A 250 14.70 3.67 9.98
CA MET A 250 14.22 3.84 11.34
C MET A 250 15.40 3.88 12.33
N PRO A 251 15.20 4.33 13.58
CA PRO A 251 16.25 4.24 14.59
C PRO A 251 16.79 2.81 14.72
N CYS A 252 18.07 2.70 15.10
CA CYS A 252 18.80 1.43 15.12
C CYS A 252 18.08 0.36 15.96
N GLY A 253 17.60 0.71 17.15
CA GLY A 253 16.92 -0.23 18.05
C GLY A 253 15.69 -0.91 17.42
N PRO A 254 14.65 -0.16 17.02
CA PRO A 254 13.48 -0.73 16.32
C PRO A 254 13.83 -1.50 15.05
N THR A 255 14.81 -1.02 14.27
CA THR A 255 15.27 -1.70 13.05
C THR A 255 15.86 -3.07 13.36
N LEU A 256 16.80 -3.14 14.30
CA LEU A 256 17.46 -4.39 14.69
C LEU A 256 16.46 -5.37 15.31
N HIS A 257 15.55 -4.89 16.16
CA HIS A 257 14.51 -5.72 16.74
C HIS A 257 13.61 -6.33 15.66
N LEU A 258 13.13 -5.54 14.71
CA LEU A 258 12.26 -6.04 13.64
C LEU A 258 12.99 -7.03 12.73
N VAL A 259 14.26 -6.78 12.41
CA VAL A 259 15.10 -7.73 11.67
C VAL A 259 15.23 -9.05 12.43
N GLN A 260 15.40 -9.02 13.76
CA GLN A 260 15.45 -10.23 14.59
C GLN A 260 14.12 -10.98 14.57
N LEU A 261 12.98 -10.29 14.69
CA LEU A 261 11.66 -10.90 14.61
C LEU A 261 11.45 -11.57 13.23
N ILE A 262 11.80 -10.89 12.14
CA ILE A 262 11.74 -11.46 10.79
C ILE A 262 12.62 -12.71 10.70
N ARG A 263 13.88 -12.64 11.12
CA ARG A 263 14.80 -13.80 11.06
C ARG A 263 14.35 -14.99 11.90
N SER A 264 13.50 -14.77 12.91
CA SER A 264 12.93 -15.83 13.75
C SER A 264 11.73 -16.55 13.13
N CYS A 265 11.18 -16.07 12.00
CA CYS A 265 10.03 -16.66 11.33
C CYS A 265 10.45 -17.38 10.04
N ASP A 266 9.78 -18.49 9.73
CA ASP A 266 10.01 -19.27 8.52
C ASP A 266 9.18 -18.71 7.36
N PHE A 267 9.85 -18.04 6.42
CA PHE A 267 9.26 -17.48 5.20
C PHE A 267 9.42 -18.38 3.97
N SER A 268 9.78 -19.65 4.13
CA SER A 268 10.01 -20.56 2.99
C SER A 268 8.74 -20.86 2.20
N ALA A 269 7.58 -20.86 2.87
CA ALA A 269 6.27 -21.09 2.26
C ALA A 269 5.62 -19.82 1.70
N ALA A 270 6.37 -18.71 1.51
CA ALA A 270 5.82 -17.47 0.99
C ALA A 270 5.17 -17.67 -0.40
N ARG A 271 3.88 -17.35 -0.51
CA ARG A 271 3.09 -17.57 -1.74
C ARG A 271 3.22 -16.44 -2.77
N GLY A 272 4.19 -15.55 -2.61
CA GLY A 272 4.41 -14.43 -3.50
C GLY A 272 5.79 -13.82 -3.34
N HIS A 273 6.17 -12.99 -4.31
CA HIS A 273 7.44 -12.25 -4.30
C HIS A 273 7.25 -10.83 -3.76
N LEU A 274 8.18 -10.38 -2.92
CA LEU A 274 8.19 -8.98 -2.49
C LEU A 274 8.88 -8.10 -3.57
N VAL A 275 8.11 -7.15 -4.11
CA VAL A 275 8.59 -6.11 -5.02
C VAL A 275 8.38 -4.75 -4.36
N ALA A 276 9.46 -4.19 -3.81
CA ALA A 276 9.43 -2.90 -3.13
C ALA A 276 10.18 -1.82 -3.93
N SER A 277 9.89 -0.56 -3.63
CA SER A 277 10.61 0.60 -4.14
C SER A 277 11.17 1.40 -2.98
N VAL A 278 12.44 1.83 -3.11
CA VAL A 278 13.11 2.68 -2.13
C VAL A 278 13.78 3.87 -2.84
N PRO A 279 13.85 5.06 -2.22
CA PRO A 279 14.52 6.20 -2.83
C PRO A 279 16.00 5.92 -3.10
N GLY A 280 16.50 6.29 -4.29
CA GLY A 280 17.91 6.17 -4.60
C GLY A 280 18.21 6.00 -6.09
N ARG A 281 19.50 6.06 -6.43
CA ARG A 281 20.02 5.69 -7.75
C ARG A 281 20.71 4.34 -7.60
N HIS A 282 20.06 3.29 -8.08
CA HIS A 282 20.52 1.91 -7.95
C HIS A 282 21.27 1.49 -9.22
N LYS A 283 22.48 0.95 -9.07
CA LYS A 283 23.38 0.60 -10.18
C LYS A 283 24.07 -0.74 -9.91
N GLY A 284 24.66 -1.35 -10.94
CA GLY A 284 25.39 -2.62 -10.81
C GLY A 284 24.50 -3.71 -10.22
N ALA A 285 25.00 -4.42 -9.20
CA ALA A 285 24.27 -5.48 -8.52
C ALA A 285 22.96 -5.01 -7.85
N ASP A 286 22.84 -3.72 -7.52
CA ASP A 286 21.65 -3.17 -6.86
C ASP A 286 20.51 -2.84 -7.84
N LEU A 287 20.77 -2.84 -9.15
CA LEU A 287 19.79 -2.46 -10.17
C LEU A 287 18.49 -3.28 -10.07
N HIS A 288 18.60 -4.56 -9.71
CA HIS A 288 17.49 -5.51 -9.65
C HIS A 288 16.89 -5.67 -8.24
N LYS A 289 17.31 -4.85 -7.27
CA LYS A 289 16.78 -4.94 -5.90
C LYS A 289 15.43 -4.26 -5.74
N TRP A 290 15.14 -3.21 -6.52
CA TRP A 290 13.98 -2.34 -6.30
C TRP A 290 13.19 -2.02 -7.57
N GLY A 291 11.94 -1.59 -7.41
CA GLY A 291 11.08 -1.06 -8.47
C GLY A 291 10.76 -2.07 -9.58
N HIS A 292 10.54 -1.58 -10.80
CA HIS A 292 10.21 -2.45 -11.94
C HIS A 292 11.37 -3.38 -12.33
N MET A 293 12.61 -3.02 -12.01
CA MET A 293 13.77 -3.88 -12.27
C MET A 293 13.81 -5.08 -11.31
N ARG A 294 13.32 -4.93 -10.08
CA ARG A 294 13.02 -6.07 -9.20
C ARG A 294 11.93 -6.94 -9.77
N MET A 295 10.81 -6.34 -10.18
CA MET A 295 9.70 -7.07 -10.84
C MET A 295 10.21 -7.87 -12.06
N ARG A 296 11.03 -7.27 -12.91
CA ARG A 296 11.67 -7.95 -14.04
C ARG A 296 12.48 -9.15 -13.57
N ALA A 297 13.31 -8.98 -12.54
CA ALA A 297 14.18 -10.04 -12.04
C ALA A 297 13.41 -11.22 -11.43
N VAL A 298 12.29 -10.99 -10.74
CA VAL A 298 11.44 -12.10 -10.27
C VAL A 298 10.69 -12.75 -11.42
N LEU A 299 10.13 -11.99 -12.36
CA LEU A 299 9.45 -12.56 -13.53
C LEU A 299 10.37 -13.44 -14.37
N CYS A 300 11.64 -13.07 -14.56
CA CYS A 300 12.62 -13.92 -15.27
C CYS A 300 12.92 -15.27 -14.61
N GLN A 301 12.40 -15.53 -13.41
CA GLN A 301 12.52 -16.81 -12.72
C GLN A 301 11.21 -17.61 -12.74
N GLU A 302 10.14 -17.02 -13.25
CA GLU A 302 8.81 -17.62 -13.32
C GLU A 302 8.53 -18.17 -14.72
N ALA A 303 8.04 -19.40 -14.77
CA ALA A 303 7.63 -20.07 -16.00
C ALA A 303 6.11 -20.01 -16.17
N PHE A 304 5.67 -19.62 -17.36
CA PHE A 304 4.27 -19.48 -17.72
C PHE A 304 3.92 -20.44 -18.86
N PRO A 305 2.68 -20.97 -18.90
CA PRO A 305 2.21 -21.77 -20.02
C PRO A 305 2.42 -21.05 -21.36
N ALA A 306 2.82 -21.80 -22.39
CA ALA A 306 3.15 -21.24 -23.72
C ALA A 306 2.01 -20.41 -24.35
N ARG A 307 0.74 -20.66 -23.96
CA ARG A 307 -0.42 -19.86 -24.37
C ARG A 307 -0.36 -18.38 -23.96
N PHE A 308 0.48 -18.02 -22.99
CA PHE A 308 0.68 -16.64 -22.54
C PHE A 308 1.78 -15.90 -23.33
N ARG A 309 2.42 -16.56 -24.30
CA ARG A 309 3.43 -15.94 -25.16
C ARG A 309 2.83 -14.73 -25.87
N GLY A 310 3.45 -13.57 -25.71
CA GLY A 310 2.98 -12.30 -26.26
C GLY A 310 1.60 -11.88 -25.75
N ALA A 311 1.15 -12.38 -24.60
CA ALA A 311 -0.14 -12.00 -24.02
C ALA A 311 -0.21 -10.50 -23.72
N PRO A 312 -1.40 -9.87 -23.84
CA PRO A 312 -1.60 -8.49 -23.46
C PRO A 312 -1.15 -8.21 -22.03
N LEU A 313 -0.63 -7.00 -21.81
CA LEU A 313 -0.21 -6.52 -20.50
C LEU A 313 -1.23 -5.51 -19.98
N ALA A 314 -1.57 -5.60 -18.70
CA ALA A 314 -2.45 -4.63 -18.04
C ALA A 314 -1.75 -4.00 -16.83
N ALA A 315 -1.86 -2.69 -16.70
CA ALA A 315 -1.46 -1.95 -15.52
C ALA A 315 -2.66 -1.15 -15.01
N GLN A 316 -3.13 -1.46 -13.81
CA GLN A 316 -4.18 -0.72 -13.13
C GLN A 316 -3.57 0.20 -12.07
N MET A 317 -4.02 1.45 -12.02
CA MET A 317 -3.55 2.43 -11.05
C MET A 317 -4.63 3.43 -10.64
N SER A 318 -4.49 4.04 -9.48
CA SER A 318 -5.37 5.10 -8.96
C SER A 318 -4.77 6.50 -9.09
N SER A 319 -3.59 6.61 -9.70
CA SER A 319 -2.90 7.88 -9.95
C SER A 319 -1.89 7.68 -11.10
N LEU A 320 -1.73 8.71 -11.92
CA LEU A 320 -0.77 8.73 -13.01
C LEU A 320 0.23 9.86 -12.77
N GLY A 321 1.53 9.53 -12.80
CA GLY A 321 2.58 10.55 -12.80
C GLY A 321 2.72 11.21 -14.18
N LEU A 322 3.70 12.11 -14.31
CA LEU A 322 4.11 12.58 -15.63
C LEU A 322 4.88 11.46 -16.33
N LEU A 323 4.16 10.65 -17.10
CA LEU A 323 4.73 9.54 -17.86
C LEU A 323 5.19 10.03 -19.23
N ASN A 324 6.29 9.44 -19.72
CA ASN A 324 6.69 9.60 -21.10
C ASN A 324 6.67 8.25 -21.82
N GLU A 325 6.46 8.29 -23.13
CA GLU A 325 6.34 7.09 -23.95
C GLU A 325 7.61 6.23 -23.89
N ARG A 326 8.79 6.86 -23.85
CA ARG A 326 10.07 6.16 -23.75
C ARG A 326 10.10 5.24 -22.52
N TRP A 327 9.73 5.74 -21.36
CA TRP A 327 9.73 4.97 -20.12
C TRP A 327 8.67 3.86 -20.15
N LEU A 328 7.44 4.19 -20.57
CA LEU A 328 6.34 3.22 -20.64
C LEU A 328 6.66 2.08 -21.60
N VAL A 329 7.04 2.41 -22.83
CA VAL A 329 7.17 1.45 -23.94
C VAL A 329 8.53 0.75 -23.93
N ARG A 330 9.62 1.45 -23.58
CA ARG A 330 10.99 0.89 -23.68
C ARG A 330 11.54 0.34 -22.37
N GLU A 331 10.92 0.62 -21.23
CA GLU A 331 11.43 0.16 -19.93
C GLU A 331 10.37 -0.64 -19.15
N PHE A 332 9.25 -0.01 -18.83
CA PHE A 332 8.23 -0.61 -17.99
C PHE A 332 7.56 -1.82 -18.66
N ARG A 333 7.15 -1.68 -19.93
CA ARG A 333 6.58 -2.77 -20.75
C ARG A 333 7.50 -3.99 -20.84
N TYR A 334 8.81 -3.77 -21.03
CA TYR A 334 9.79 -4.86 -21.08
C TYR A 334 9.95 -5.57 -19.74
N SER A 335 9.79 -4.84 -18.63
CA SER A 335 9.88 -5.42 -17.30
C SER A 335 8.68 -6.32 -17.00
N LEU A 336 7.48 -5.92 -17.46
CA LEU A 336 6.25 -6.71 -17.32
C LEU A 336 6.27 -7.99 -18.17
N ALA A 337 6.92 -7.98 -19.33
CA ALA A 337 6.98 -9.10 -20.27
C ALA A 337 8.12 -10.11 -20.00
N ALA A 338 8.78 -10.01 -18.85
CA ALA A 338 10.06 -10.66 -18.60
C ALA A 338 9.98 -12.14 -18.17
N GLY A 339 8.77 -12.71 -18.11
CA GLY A 339 8.55 -14.12 -17.77
C GLY A 339 9.13 -15.09 -18.79
N LEU A 340 9.28 -16.35 -18.38
CA LEU A 340 9.69 -17.46 -19.25
C LEU A 340 8.48 -18.26 -19.72
N CYS A 341 8.60 -18.92 -20.87
CA CYS A 341 7.68 -20.00 -21.25
C CYS A 341 8.11 -21.30 -20.55
N GLU A 342 7.13 -22.15 -20.19
CA GLU A 342 7.39 -23.54 -19.80
C GLU A 342 8.30 -24.24 -20.82
N GLY A 343 9.33 -24.94 -20.33
CA GLY A 343 10.44 -25.47 -21.17
C GLY A 343 11.72 -24.64 -21.11
N GLY A 344 11.68 -23.44 -20.52
CA GLY A 344 12.85 -22.75 -19.94
C GLY A 344 13.80 -22.05 -20.91
N THR A 345 13.63 -22.20 -22.23
CA THR A 345 14.52 -21.55 -23.22
C THR A 345 13.92 -20.28 -23.83
N ASP A 346 12.59 -20.19 -23.90
CA ASP A 346 11.89 -19.08 -24.56
C ASP A 346 11.35 -18.09 -23.53
N VAL A 347 11.42 -16.80 -23.85
CA VAL A 347 10.75 -15.74 -23.07
C VAL A 347 9.28 -15.63 -23.46
N LEU A 348 8.43 -15.18 -22.52
CA LEU A 348 7.05 -14.78 -22.81
C LEU A 348 6.99 -13.76 -23.95
N GLY A 349 7.93 -12.80 -23.93
CA GLY A 349 8.07 -11.81 -24.98
C GLY A 349 7.02 -10.70 -24.89
N LEU A 350 7.25 -9.65 -25.67
CA LEU A 350 6.36 -8.50 -25.72
C LEU A 350 5.03 -8.85 -26.44
N PRO A 351 3.90 -8.29 -26.01
CA PRO A 351 2.68 -8.36 -26.80
C PRO A 351 2.81 -7.62 -28.13
N ALA A 352 1.86 -7.84 -29.05
CA ALA A 352 1.72 -7.03 -30.25
C ALA A 352 1.58 -5.53 -29.91
N ASN A 353 1.88 -4.65 -30.86
CA ASN A 353 1.64 -3.22 -30.70
C ASN A 353 0.14 -2.90 -30.80
N GLY A 354 -0.26 -1.72 -30.33
CA GLY A 354 -1.65 -1.26 -30.38
C GLY A 354 -2.49 -1.70 -29.17
N PRO A 355 -3.82 -1.83 -29.33
CA PRO A 355 -4.76 -2.01 -28.20
C PRO A 355 -4.62 -3.36 -27.47
N LEU A 356 -3.96 -4.34 -28.08
CA LEU A 356 -3.61 -5.63 -27.47
C LEU A 356 -2.21 -5.64 -26.82
N GLY A 357 -1.56 -4.46 -26.75
CA GLY A 357 -0.24 -4.27 -26.18
C GLY A 357 -0.25 -4.05 -24.67
N LEU A 358 0.13 -2.85 -24.22
CA LEU A 358 0.03 -2.42 -22.82
C LEU A 358 -1.25 -1.62 -22.63
N GLN A 359 -2.16 -2.13 -21.82
CA GLN A 359 -3.41 -1.47 -21.43
C GLN A 359 -3.22 -0.78 -20.07
N LEU A 360 -3.60 0.49 -20.01
CA LEU A 360 -3.65 1.26 -18.77
C LEU A 360 -5.09 1.33 -18.31
N VAL A 361 -5.38 0.80 -17.13
CA VAL A 361 -6.72 0.81 -16.53
C VAL A 361 -6.79 1.92 -15.50
N TYR A 362 -7.61 2.92 -15.77
CA TYR A 362 -7.80 4.12 -14.96
C TYR A 362 -9.26 4.59 -15.04
N PRO A 363 -9.89 5.04 -13.94
CA PRO A 363 -11.29 5.47 -13.95
C PRO A 363 -11.55 6.63 -14.91
N THR A 364 -12.66 6.59 -15.65
CA THR A 364 -13.14 7.74 -16.42
C THR A 364 -13.81 8.78 -15.51
N VAL A 365 -14.22 9.92 -16.08
CA VAL A 365 -14.97 10.93 -15.31
C VAL A 365 -16.35 10.38 -14.96
N GLU A 366 -17.00 9.75 -15.93
CA GLU A 366 -18.33 9.16 -15.79
C GLU A 366 -18.35 8.07 -14.70
N GLU A 367 -17.36 7.18 -14.69
CA GLU A 367 -17.22 6.12 -13.65
C GLU A 367 -16.98 6.66 -12.23
N VAL A 368 -16.57 7.92 -12.09
CA VAL A 368 -16.35 8.57 -10.78
C VAL A 368 -17.57 9.39 -10.34
N ASP A 369 -18.35 9.91 -11.29
CA ASP A 369 -19.53 10.73 -11.03
C ASP A 369 -20.78 9.88 -10.71
N ASP A 370 -20.87 8.66 -11.25
CA ASP A 370 -21.90 7.64 -10.92
C ASP A 370 -21.69 7.00 -9.54
#